data_AF-A0A1I4XXG7-F1
#
_entry.id   AF-A0A1I4XXG7-F1
#
_cell.length_a   1.000
_cell.length_b   1.000
_cell.length_c   1.000
_cell.angle_alpha   90.00
_cell.angle_beta   90.00
_cell.angle_gamma   90.00
#
_symmetry.space_group_name_H-M   'P 1'
#
loop_
_entity.id
_entity.type
_entity.pdbx_description
1 polymer ?
#
loop_
_entity_poly.entity_id
_entity_poly.type
_entity_poly.pdbx_seq_one_letter_code
_entity_poly.pdbx_strand_id
1 'polypeptide(L)'
;THIHIYTNRIGFDGKAYNDSFIGKRSQIAADNVAKELGLTRVKEVQKEKLNELKGFRQEIKDIHNRVLQTKPKSLDDYMNKMKAHQVEVIPTINKANKLQGFRMEYRGVNLKASEIDRSMSGNKLIAVISQNKSFTRLKEAPKNLLVLNKTVQLSSNLASKITKDIIKGALKKVMDTGIGM
;
A
#
# COMPACT_ATOMS: atom_id res chain seq x y z
N THR A 1 19.01 -25.99 -4.31
CA THR A 1 19.44 -26.95 -5.35
C THR A 1 18.81 -26.53 -6.66
N HIS A 2 19.60 -26.43 -7.74
CA HIS A 2 19.13 -26.03 -9.08
C HIS A 2 19.67 -27.06 -10.09
N ILE A 3 18.85 -27.48 -11.05
CA ILE A 3 19.19 -28.51 -12.04
C ILE A 3 19.30 -27.84 -13.41
N HIS A 4 20.42 -28.06 -14.10
CA HIS A 4 20.60 -27.66 -15.49
C HIS A 4 20.34 -28.87 -16.39
N ILE A 5 19.40 -28.73 -17.33
CA ILE A 5 19.10 -29.75 -18.35
C ILE A 5 19.62 -29.24 -19.69
N TYR A 6 20.53 -29.99 -20.30
CA TYR A 6 20.97 -29.77 -21.67
C TYR A 6 20.23 -30.76 -22.57
N THR A 7 19.48 -30.25 -23.55
CA THR A 7 18.70 -31.07 -24.48
C THR A 7 18.76 -30.51 -25.89
N ASN A 8 18.73 -31.40 -26.89
CA ASN A 8 18.60 -31.00 -28.29
C ASN A 8 17.20 -30.43 -28.54
N ARG A 9 17.13 -29.33 -29.29
CA ARG A 9 15.88 -28.66 -29.68
C ARG A 9 15.55 -28.85 -31.16
N ILE A 10 16.35 -29.60 -31.90
CA ILE A 10 16.11 -29.89 -33.31
C ILE A 10 15.30 -31.18 -33.42
N GLY A 11 14.12 -31.07 -34.03
CA GLY A 11 13.27 -32.22 -34.33
C GLY A 11 13.82 -33.06 -35.48
N PHE A 12 13.26 -34.26 -35.67
CA PHE A 12 13.63 -35.15 -36.78
C PHE A 12 13.30 -34.57 -38.16
N ASP A 13 12.44 -33.55 -38.23
CA ASP A 13 12.12 -32.78 -39.42
C ASP A 13 13.12 -31.63 -39.69
N GLY A 14 14.20 -31.54 -38.89
CA GLY A 14 15.21 -30.48 -38.99
C GLY A 14 14.76 -29.12 -38.47
N LYS A 15 13.55 -29.02 -37.90
CA LYS A 15 13.03 -27.74 -37.37
C LYS A 15 13.34 -27.60 -35.89
N ALA A 16 13.67 -26.38 -35.48
CA ALA A 16 13.84 -26.07 -34.07
C ALA A 16 12.48 -25.95 -33.37
N TYR A 17 12.31 -26.61 -32.22
CA TYR A 17 11.15 -26.39 -31.36
C TYR A 17 11.08 -24.92 -30.91
N ASN A 18 9.87 -24.36 -30.93
CA ASN A 18 9.61 -23.00 -30.47
C ASN A 18 9.82 -22.89 -28.95
N ASP A 19 10.70 -21.97 -28.54
CA ASP A 19 11.08 -21.69 -27.16
C ASP A 19 10.41 -20.45 -26.56
N SER A 20 9.49 -19.84 -27.31
CA SER A 20 8.70 -18.70 -26.84
C SER A 20 8.03 -19.03 -25.51
N PHE A 21 8.29 -18.18 -24.51
CA PHE A 21 7.75 -18.31 -23.15
C PHE A 21 8.11 -19.62 -22.44
N ILE A 22 9.19 -20.32 -22.83
CA ILE A 22 9.54 -21.64 -22.26
C ILE A 22 9.67 -21.60 -20.74
N GLY A 23 10.27 -20.55 -20.16
CA GLY A 23 10.36 -20.40 -18.70
C GLY A 23 9.00 -20.32 -18.02
N LYS A 24 8.02 -19.63 -18.63
CA LYS A 24 6.65 -19.56 -18.09
C LYS A 24 5.93 -20.90 -18.22
N ARG A 25 6.13 -21.60 -19.34
CA ARG A 25 5.58 -22.94 -19.57
C ARG A 25 6.15 -23.95 -18.56
N SER A 26 7.46 -23.93 -18.33
CA SER A 26 8.12 -24.76 -17.32
C SER A 26 7.60 -24.49 -15.91
N GLN A 27 7.38 -23.22 -15.54
CA GLN A 27 6.77 -22.88 -14.26
C GLN A 27 5.35 -23.45 -14.11
N ILE A 28 4.53 -23.41 -15.17
CA ILE A 28 3.16 -23.97 -15.16
C ILE A 28 3.22 -25.50 -15.09
N ALA A 29 4.08 -26.14 -15.88
CA ALA A 29 4.26 -27.59 -15.85
C ALA A 29 4.69 -28.07 -14.45
N ALA A 30 5.64 -27.40 -13.81
CA ALA A 30 6.06 -27.71 -12.45
C ALA A 30 4.93 -27.52 -11.42
N ASP A 31 4.13 -26.45 -11.53
CA ASP A 31 2.97 -26.20 -10.66
C ASP A 31 1.88 -27.28 -10.82
N ASN A 32 1.68 -27.80 -12.04
CA ASN A 32 0.74 -28.89 -12.31
C ASN A 32 1.25 -30.22 -11.76
N VAL A 33 2.51 -30.57 -11.99
CA VAL A 33 3.13 -31.78 -11.41
C VAL A 33 3.08 -31.74 -9.89
N ALA A 34 3.38 -30.59 -9.28
CA ALA A 34 3.24 -30.41 -7.84
C ALA A 34 1.79 -30.65 -7.37
N LYS A 35 0.79 -30.17 -8.12
CA LYS A 35 -0.63 -30.40 -7.82
C LYS A 35 -0.99 -31.89 -7.88
N GLU A 36 -0.57 -32.60 -8.93
CA GLU A 36 -0.85 -34.03 -9.13
C GLU A 36 -0.19 -34.90 -8.07
N LEU A 37 1.01 -34.53 -7.64
CA LEU A 37 1.76 -35.21 -6.58
C LEU A 37 1.30 -34.81 -5.15
N GLY A 38 0.29 -33.95 -5.01
CA GLY A 38 -0.18 -33.48 -3.71
C GLY A 38 0.85 -32.64 -2.94
N LEU A 39 1.81 -32.03 -3.64
CA LEU A 39 2.83 -31.17 -3.04
C LEU A 39 2.28 -29.76 -2.81
N THR A 40 2.75 -29.12 -1.74
CA THR A 40 2.38 -27.73 -1.41
C THR A 40 2.83 -26.77 -2.52
N ARG A 41 1.89 -26.03 -3.11
CA ARG A 41 2.20 -25.10 -4.20
C ARG A 41 2.43 -23.69 -3.69
N VAL A 42 3.36 -22.99 -4.33
CA VAL A 42 3.70 -21.60 -3.98
C VAL A 42 2.48 -20.67 -4.03
N LYS A 43 1.57 -20.87 -4.99
CA LYS A 43 0.33 -20.08 -5.11
C LYS A 43 -0.63 -20.29 -3.94
N GLU A 44 -0.68 -21.50 -3.39
CA GLU A 44 -1.56 -21.84 -2.26
C GLU A 44 -1.04 -21.18 -0.98
N VAL A 45 0.25 -21.34 -0.69
CA VAL A 45 0.91 -20.68 0.46
C VAL A 45 0.74 -19.17 0.41
N GLN A 46 0.86 -18.55 -0.78
CA GLN A 46 0.61 -17.12 -0.94
C GLN A 46 -0.86 -16.75 -0.66
N LYS A 47 -1.81 -17.57 -1.11
CA LYS A 47 -3.25 -17.34 -0.89
C LYS A 47 -3.62 -17.50 0.58
N GLU A 48 -3.06 -18.49 1.27
CA GLU A 48 -3.24 -18.71 2.71
C GLU A 48 -2.72 -17.53 3.51
N LYS A 49 -1.48 -17.11 3.28
CA LYS A 49 -0.92 -15.89 3.90
C LYS A 49 -1.77 -14.66 3.62
N LEU A 50 -2.27 -14.50 2.40
CA LEU A 50 -3.15 -13.37 2.07
C LEU A 50 -4.47 -13.45 2.84
N ASN A 51 -5.04 -14.64 3.01
CA ASN A 51 -6.27 -14.84 3.77
C ASN A 51 -6.07 -14.57 5.27
N GLU A 52 -4.97 -15.03 5.86
CA GLU A 52 -4.61 -14.69 7.26
C GLU A 52 -4.51 -13.18 7.44
N LEU A 53 -3.87 -12.49 6.49
CA LEU A 53 -3.72 -11.04 6.53
C LEU A 53 -5.02 -10.27 6.29
N LYS A 54 -6.06 -10.87 5.69
CA LYS A 54 -7.34 -10.18 5.44
C LYS A 54 -8.00 -9.73 6.74
N GLY A 55 -7.99 -10.57 7.77
CA GLY A 55 -8.55 -10.23 9.08
C GLY A 55 -7.86 -9.01 9.68
N PHE A 56 -6.53 -9.05 9.76
CA PHE A 56 -5.73 -7.92 10.26
C PHE A 56 -5.93 -6.64 9.43
N ARG A 57 -5.98 -6.74 8.11
CA ARG A 57 -6.22 -5.58 7.24
C ARG A 57 -7.58 -4.95 7.52
N GLN A 58 -8.62 -5.76 7.69
CA GLN A 58 -9.96 -5.26 7.96
C GLN A 58 -10.02 -4.58 9.33
N GLU A 59 -9.48 -5.21 10.38
CA GLU A 59 -9.43 -4.62 11.73
C GLU A 59 -8.68 -3.29 11.75
N ILE A 60 -7.49 -3.22 11.14
CA ILE A 60 -6.70 -1.99 11.06
C ILE A 60 -7.46 -0.90 10.29
N LYS A 61 -8.15 -1.26 9.20
CA LYS A 61 -8.95 -0.33 8.41
C LYS A 61 -10.13 0.21 9.20
N ASP A 62 -10.81 -0.61 9.99
CA ASP A 62 -11.95 -0.19 10.80
C ASP A 62 -11.52 0.74 11.94
N ILE A 63 -10.38 0.44 12.58
CA ILE A 63 -9.73 1.34 13.54
C ILE A 63 -9.36 2.67 12.87
N HIS A 64 -8.72 2.62 11.70
CA HIS A 64 -8.36 3.81 10.93
C HIS A 64 -9.58 4.69 10.62
N ASN A 65 -10.68 4.09 10.16
CA ASN A 65 -11.91 4.81 9.87
C ASN A 65 -12.50 5.47 11.12
N ARG A 66 -12.51 4.76 12.26
CA ARG A 66 -12.97 5.30 13.55
C ARG A 66 -12.09 6.46 14.02
N VAL A 67 -10.77 6.32 13.90
CA VAL A 67 -9.84 7.41 14.24
C VAL A 67 -10.08 8.63 13.35
N LEU A 68 -10.29 8.45 12.04
CA LEU A 68 -10.58 9.56 11.13
C LEU A 68 -11.90 10.28 11.45
N GLN A 69 -12.91 9.60 11.99
CA GLN A 69 -14.16 10.23 12.45
C GLN A 69 -13.92 11.24 13.59
N THR A 70 -12.88 11.04 14.41
CA THR A 70 -12.48 11.99 15.45
C THR A 70 -11.78 13.25 14.91
N LYS A 71 -11.63 13.36 13.59
CA LYS A 71 -10.98 14.46 12.86
C LYS A 71 -9.61 14.85 13.43
N PRO A 72 -8.62 13.95 13.34
CA PRO A 72 -7.29 14.23 13.85
C PRO A 72 -6.68 15.45 13.16
N LYS A 73 -6.08 16.34 13.95
CA LYS A 73 -5.59 17.66 13.50
C LYS A 73 -4.13 17.65 13.04
N SER A 74 -3.37 16.62 13.41
CA SER A 74 -1.98 16.43 13.02
C SER A 74 -1.69 14.94 12.80
N LEU A 75 -0.55 14.65 12.16
CA LEU A 75 -0.07 13.28 12.03
C LEU A 75 0.22 12.68 13.41
N ASP A 76 0.83 13.44 14.32
CA ASP A 76 1.09 12.97 15.68
C ASP A 76 -0.20 12.65 16.46
N ASP A 77 -1.24 13.48 16.33
CA ASP A 77 -2.56 13.20 16.92
C ASP A 77 -3.18 11.92 16.33
N TYR A 78 -3.09 11.74 15.01
CA TYR A 78 -3.51 10.49 14.36
C TYR A 78 -2.73 9.28 14.88
N MET A 79 -1.40 9.37 14.97
CA MET A 79 -0.54 8.28 15.44
C MET A 79 -0.85 7.93 16.90
N ASN A 80 -1.06 8.93 17.77
CA ASN A 80 -1.43 8.71 19.17
C ASN A 80 -2.81 8.03 19.31
N LYS A 81 -3.80 8.45 18.52
CA LYS A 81 -5.13 7.83 18.51
C LYS A 81 -5.12 6.40 17.98
N MET A 82 -4.35 6.12 16.93
CA MET A 82 -4.15 4.76 16.44
C MET A 82 -3.46 3.89 17.50
N LYS A 83 -2.46 4.43 18.19
CA LYS A 83 -1.73 3.74 19.27
C LYS A 83 -2.64 3.41 20.46
N ALA A 84 -3.61 4.27 20.79
CA ALA A 84 -4.63 3.98 21.81
C ALA A 84 -5.50 2.75 21.45
N HIS A 85 -5.58 2.41 20.17
CA HIS A 85 -6.21 1.19 19.66
C HIS A 85 -5.20 0.07 19.37
N GLN A 86 -4.00 0.13 19.96
CA GLN A 86 -2.93 -0.86 19.81
C GLN A 86 -2.37 -1.00 18.39
N VAL A 87 -2.61 -0.02 17.51
CA VAL A 87 -2.02 0.03 16.17
C VAL A 87 -0.92 1.09 16.15
N GLU A 88 0.32 0.65 15.99
CA GLU A 88 1.45 1.57 15.86
C GLU A 88 1.62 2.01 14.40
N VAL A 89 1.70 3.32 14.19
CA VAL A 89 1.88 3.92 12.87
C VAL A 89 3.33 4.32 12.71
N ILE A 90 4.05 3.65 11.81
CA ILE A 90 5.49 3.82 11.63
C ILE A 90 5.73 4.58 10.31
N PRO A 91 6.25 5.82 10.35
CA PRO A 91 6.57 6.56 9.14
C PRO A 91 7.76 5.91 8.42
N THR A 92 7.64 5.73 7.11
CA THR A 92 8.74 5.27 6.26
C THR A 92 9.43 6.47 5.64
N ILE A 93 10.65 6.74 6.09
CA ILE A 93 11.48 7.87 5.67
C ILE A 93 12.70 7.32 4.93
N ASN A 94 13.06 7.92 3.79
CA ASN A 94 14.23 7.51 3.03
C ASN A 94 15.53 8.15 3.57
N LYS A 95 16.68 7.72 3.03
CA LYS A 95 18.01 8.28 3.40
C LYS A 95 18.15 9.79 3.17
N ALA A 96 17.32 10.38 2.30
CA ALA A 96 17.30 11.82 2.03
C ALA A 96 16.33 12.59 2.96
N ASN A 97 15.93 12.01 4.09
CA ASN A 97 14.96 12.55 5.04
C ASN A 97 13.61 12.95 4.42
N LYS A 98 13.16 12.18 3.41
CA LYS A 98 11.86 12.37 2.75
C LYS A 98 10.89 11.27 3.15
N LEU A 99 9.69 11.68 3.55
CA LEU A 99 8.58 10.77 3.84
C LEU A 99 8.10 10.09 2.56
N GLN A 100 8.00 8.76 2.59
CA GLN A 100 7.49 7.94 1.48
C GLN A 100 6.10 7.37 1.76
N GLY A 101 5.78 7.10 3.02
CA GLY A 101 4.50 6.51 3.42
C GLY A 101 4.51 6.05 4.87
N PHE A 102 3.63 5.11 5.18
CA PHE A 102 3.43 4.60 6.53
C PHE A 102 3.34 3.07 6.52
N ARG A 103 3.77 2.48 7.62
CA ARG A 103 3.53 1.08 7.99
C ARG A 103 2.66 1.05 9.24
N MET A 104 1.90 -0.02 9.38
CA MET A 104 1.01 -0.26 10.51
C MET A 104 1.45 -1.54 11.18
N GLU A 105 1.81 -1.46 12.44
CA GLU A 105 2.11 -2.61 13.28
C GLU A 105 0.95 -2.89 14.21
N TYR A 106 0.46 -4.13 14.17
CA TYR A 106 -0.69 -4.56 14.95
C TYR A 106 -0.54 -6.05 15.27
N ARG A 107 -0.56 -6.40 16.56
CA ARG A 107 -0.44 -7.79 17.06
C ARG A 107 0.75 -8.56 16.44
N GLY A 108 1.91 -7.92 16.32
CA GLY A 108 3.13 -8.51 15.75
C GLY A 108 3.15 -8.60 14.22
N VAL A 109 2.09 -8.14 13.54
CA VAL A 109 2.04 -8.09 12.07
C VAL A 109 2.34 -6.66 11.61
N ASN A 110 3.32 -6.51 10.73
CA ASN A 110 3.73 -5.21 10.21
C ASN A 110 3.40 -5.09 8.71
N LEU A 111 2.41 -4.27 8.37
CA LEU A 111 1.90 -4.11 7.00
C LEU A 111 2.14 -2.70 6.45
N LYS A 112 2.36 -2.61 5.14
CA LYS A 112 2.36 -1.33 4.45
C LYS A 112 0.94 -0.75 4.45
N ALA A 113 0.78 0.51 4.83
CA ALA A 113 -0.54 1.13 4.94
C ALA A 113 -1.33 1.07 3.62
N SER A 114 -0.67 1.29 2.47
CA SER A 114 -1.32 1.22 1.16
C SER A 114 -1.73 -0.19 0.70
N GLU A 115 -1.24 -1.24 1.36
CA GLU A 115 -1.62 -2.64 1.12
C GLU A 115 -2.80 -3.06 2.00
N ILE A 116 -3.03 -2.36 3.11
CA ILE A 116 -4.23 -2.50 3.93
C ILE A 116 -5.41 -1.87 3.19
N ASP A 117 -5.31 -0.58 2.86
CA ASP A 117 -6.29 0.11 2.02
C ASP A 117 -5.64 1.27 1.26
N ARG A 118 -6.19 1.60 0.08
CA ARG A 118 -5.75 2.78 -0.68
C ARG A 118 -6.05 4.09 0.06
N SER A 119 -7.06 4.17 0.94
CA SER A 119 -7.36 5.32 1.79
C SER A 119 -6.23 5.64 2.77
N MET A 120 -5.49 4.61 3.19
CA MET A 120 -4.41 4.70 4.17
C MET A 120 -3.05 5.01 3.54
N SER A 121 -2.98 5.25 2.22
CA SER A 121 -1.74 5.68 1.59
C SER A 121 -1.30 7.04 2.11
N GLY A 122 0.02 7.27 2.16
CA GLY A 122 0.56 8.48 2.77
C GLY A 122 -0.02 9.77 2.20
N ASN A 123 -0.25 9.86 0.88
CA ASN A 123 -0.86 11.04 0.27
C ASN A 123 -2.30 11.27 0.74
N LYS A 124 -3.13 10.22 0.80
CA LYS A 124 -4.54 10.37 1.17
C LYS A 124 -4.70 10.67 2.65
N LEU A 125 -3.95 9.99 3.50
CA LEU A 125 -3.93 10.26 4.95
C LEU A 125 -3.51 11.70 5.24
N ILE A 126 -2.40 12.14 4.65
CA ILE A 126 -1.90 13.52 4.84
C ILE A 126 -2.90 14.54 4.32
N ALA A 127 -3.53 14.29 3.16
CA ALA A 127 -4.55 15.17 2.61
C ALA A 127 -5.76 15.32 3.55
N VAL A 128 -6.29 14.21 4.08
CA VAL A 128 -7.44 14.22 5.02
C VAL A 128 -7.09 14.96 6.32
N ILE A 129 -5.94 14.67 6.92
CA ILE A 129 -5.50 15.34 8.15
C ILE A 129 -5.26 16.84 7.91
N SER A 130 -4.68 17.21 6.77
CA SER A 130 -4.44 18.61 6.41
C SER A 130 -5.76 19.39 6.24
N GLN A 131 -6.81 18.74 5.72
CA GLN A 131 -8.15 19.33 5.61
C GLN A 131 -8.83 19.51 6.98
N ASN A 132 -8.59 18.61 7.94
CA ASN A 132 -9.18 18.68 9.29
C ASN A 132 -8.64 19.83 10.14
N LYS A 133 -7.43 20.33 9.87
CA LYS A 133 -6.76 21.37 10.66
C LYS A 133 -7.37 22.78 10.50
N SER A 134 -8.53 22.91 9.85
CA SER A 134 -9.13 24.22 9.52
C SER A 134 -8.22 25.10 8.65
N PHE A 135 -7.55 24.50 7.66
CA PHE A 135 -6.95 25.25 6.56
C PHE A 135 -7.95 25.28 5.40
N THR A 136 -8.92 26.17 5.48
CA THR A 136 -9.97 26.37 4.46
C THR A 136 -9.44 26.84 3.09
N ARG A 137 -8.11 26.92 2.87
CA ARG A 137 -7.51 27.45 1.63
C ARG A 137 -6.12 26.88 1.29
N LEU A 138 -5.79 25.61 1.60
CA LEU A 138 -4.55 25.05 1.06
C LEU A 138 -4.75 24.66 -0.41
N LYS A 139 -4.07 25.38 -1.32
CA LYS A 139 -3.96 25.02 -2.74
C LYS A 139 -2.83 24.02 -2.99
N GLU A 140 -1.94 23.81 -2.02
CA GLU A 140 -0.71 23.04 -2.16
C GLU A 140 -0.42 22.17 -0.93
N ALA A 141 0.33 21.09 -1.14
CA ALA A 141 0.80 20.21 -0.08
C ALA A 141 1.79 20.93 0.88
N PRO A 142 1.79 20.61 2.18
CA PRO A 142 2.73 21.18 3.13
C PRO A 142 4.17 20.75 2.80
N LYS A 143 5.09 21.70 2.61
CA LYS A 143 6.51 21.40 2.26
C LYS A 143 7.23 20.59 3.35
N ASN A 144 6.94 20.91 4.61
CA ASN A 144 7.50 20.26 5.79
C ASN A 144 6.36 19.69 6.65
N LEU A 145 6.55 18.48 7.16
CA LEU A 145 5.63 17.83 8.09
C LEU A 145 6.35 17.53 9.39
N LEU A 146 5.67 17.79 10.50
CA LEU A 146 6.08 17.28 11.81
C LEU A 146 5.55 15.86 11.94
N VAL A 147 6.47 14.93 12.16
CA VAL A 147 6.21 13.50 12.38
C VAL A 147 7.11 13.04 13.51
N LEU A 148 6.54 12.56 14.62
CA LEU A 148 7.28 12.12 15.80
C LEU A 148 8.26 13.20 16.30
N ASN A 149 7.80 14.45 16.39
CA ASN A 149 8.60 15.62 16.80
C ASN A 149 9.82 15.92 15.90
N LYS A 150 9.89 15.34 14.69
CA LYS A 150 10.92 15.63 13.69
C LYS A 150 10.31 16.26 12.45
N THR A 151 10.99 17.27 11.90
CA THR A 151 10.63 17.89 10.64
C THR A 151 11.12 17.02 9.48
N VAL A 152 10.19 16.55 8.65
CA VAL A 152 10.46 15.69 7.50
C VAL A 152 9.94 16.36 6.22
N GLN A 153 10.69 16.23 5.13
CA GLN A 153 10.27 16.76 3.83
C GLN A 153 9.37 15.77 3.09
N LEU A 154 8.46 16.27 2.26
CA LEU A 154 7.74 15.44 1.30
C LEU A 154 8.60 15.15 0.07
N SER A 155 8.49 13.93 -0.48
CA SER A 155 9.00 13.68 -1.82
C SER A 155 8.16 14.43 -2.87
N SER A 156 8.76 14.85 -3.99
CA SER A 156 8.07 15.58 -5.07
C SER A 156 6.84 14.82 -5.60
N ASN A 157 6.97 13.51 -5.77
CA ASN A 157 5.88 12.63 -6.20
C ASN A 157 4.75 12.53 -5.16
N LEU A 158 5.07 12.59 -3.87
CA LEU A 158 4.09 12.52 -2.79
C LEU A 158 3.35 13.87 -2.65
N ALA A 159 4.09 14.98 -2.71
CA ALA A 159 3.54 16.32 -2.67
C ALA A 159 2.55 16.57 -3.82
N SER A 160 2.90 16.21 -5.06
CA SER A 160 2.01 16.39 -6.21
C SER A 160 0.71 15.59 -6.10
N LYS A 161 0.76 14.37 -5.53
CA LYS A 161 -0.43 13.55 -5.26
C LYS A 161 -1.31 14.16 -4.17
N ILE A 162 -0.70 14.64 -3.08
CA ILE A 162 -1.43 15.32 -1.99
C ILE A 162 -2.14 16.56 -2.52
N THR A 163 -1.45 17.41 -3.29
CA THR A 163 -2.07 18.60 -3.91
C THR A 163 -3.29 18.22 -4.76
N LYS A 164 -3.18 17.20 -5.61
CA LYS A 164 -4.31 16.69 -6.41
C LYS A 164 -5.47 16.23 -5.55
N ASP A 165 -5.21 15.50 -4.47
CA ASP A 165 -6.24 14.99 -3.56
C ASP A 165 -6.93 16.12 -2.79
N ILE A 166 -6.19 17.16 -2.38
CA ILE A 166 -6.75 18.36 -1.75
C ILE A 166 -7.67 19.12 -2.72
N ILE A 167 -7.23 19.37 -3.96
CA ILE A 167 -8.03 20.07 -4.98
C ILE A 167 -9.34 19.30 -5.26
N LYS A 168 -9.26 17.97 -5.42
CA LYS A 168 -10.44 17.13 -5.62
C LYS A 168 -11.42 17.22 -4.45
N GLY A 169 -10.92 17.21 -3.21
CA GLY A 169 -11.75 17.38 -2.02
C GLY A 169 -12.47 18.73 -1.98
N ALA A 170 -11.79 19.81 -2.36
CA ALA A 170 -12.36 21.14 -2.45
C ALA A 170 -13.47 21.24 -3.51
N LEU A 171 -13.22 20.72 -4.72
CA LEU A 171 -14.22 20.68 -5.81
C LEU A 171 -15.47 19.90 -5.41
N LYS A 172 -15.29 18.72 -4.80
CA LYS A 172 -16.42 17.90 -4.31
C LYS A 172 -17.28 18.66 -3.31
N LYS A 173 -16.65 19.34 -2.34
CA LYS A 173 -17.38 20.14 -1.34
C LYS A 173 -18.19 21.27 -1.99
N VAL A 174 -17.65 21.94 -3.01
CA VAL A 174 -18.38 22.98 -3.76
C VAL A 174 -19.57 22.39 -4.50
N MET A 175 -19.40 21.25 -5.19
CA MET A 175 -20.51 20.57 -5.88
C MET A 175 -21.61 20.13 -4.91
N ASP A 176 -21.23 19.53 -3.77
CA ASP A 176 -22.17 19.08 -2.74
C ASP A 176 -22.93 20.26 -2.08
N THR A 177 -22.32 21.45 -2.04
CA THR A 177 -22.96 22.68 -1.50
C THR A 177 -23.76 23.45 -2.57
N GLY A 178 -23.42 23.29 -3.86
CA GLY A 178 -24.03 24.02 -4.98
C GLY A 178 -25.23 23.34 -5.64
N ILE A 179 -25.45 22.05 -5.40
CA ILE A 179 -26.63 21.30 -5.89
C ILE A 179 -27.78 21.30 -4.85
N GLY A 180 -27.56 21.91 -3.68
CA GLY A 180 -28.52 21.98 -2.57
C GLY A 180 -29.25 23.31 -2.40
N MET A 181 -29.41 24.11 -3.47
CA MET A 181 -30.33 25.26 -3.51
C MET A 181 -31.31 25.12 -4.67
#